data_AF-A0A8J6LW03-F1
#
_entry.id   AF-A0A8J6LW03-F1
#
_cell.length_a   1.000
_cell.length_b   1.000
_cell.length_c   1.000
_cell.angle_alpha   90.00
_cell.angle_beta   90.00
_cell.angle_gamma   90.00
#
_symmetry.space_group_name_H-M   'P 1'
#
loop_
_entity.id
_entity.type
_entity.pdbx_description
1 polymer ?
#
loop_
_entity_poly.entity_id
_entity_poly.type
_entity_poly.pdbx_seq_one_letter_code
_entity_poly.pdbx_strand_id
1 'polypeptide(L)'
;HVLPPRPGGTFAALTAAPHAQVAVFMHTGHDDLLEAGALWRALPLRRELHMVWWNEARPAVADEAGCRRWLDELWGDIDAWVADQQALAESTASRSDSASAAGG
;
A
#
# COMPACT_ATOMS: atom_id res chain seq x y z
N HIS A 1 -8.36 1.01 5.15
CA HIS A 1 -8.99 0.71 3.87
C HIS A 1 -8.52 1.66 2.78
N VAL A 2 -8.33 1.18 1.55
CA VAL A 2 -7.88 1.94 0.39
C VAL A 2 -9.07 2.39 -0.48
N LEU A 3 -8.85 3.45 -1.27
CA LEU A 3 -9.84 3.91 -2.24
C LEU A 3 -9.96 2.90 -3.41
N PRO A 4 -11.15 2.77 -4.02
CA PRO A 4 -11.36 1.82 -5.11
C PRO A 4 -10.43 2.09 -6.31
N PRO A 5 -9.99 1.02 -7.02
CA PRO A 5 -9.10 1.16 -8.16
C PRO A 5 -9.77 1.86 -9.34
N ARG A 6 -8.97 2.61 -10.11
CA ARG A 6 -9.36 3.14 -11.42
C ARG A 6 -8.68 2.32 -12.53
N PRO A 7 -9.42 1.44 -13.23
CA PRO A 7 -8.80 0.43 -14.09
C PRO A 7 -8.24 0.97 -15.41
N GLY A 8 -8.83 2.03 -15.98
CA GLY A 8 -8.52 2.46 -17.34
C GLY A 8 -7.05 2.79 -17.60
N GLY A 9 -6.37 3.46 -16.66
CA GLY A 9 -4.95 3.78 -16.79
C GLY A 9 -4.06 2.53 -16.74
N THR A 10 -4.35 1.62 -15.81
CA THR A 10 -3.61 0.36 -15.68
C THR A 10 -3.83 -0.54 -16.89
N PHE A 11 -5.06 -0.64 -17.39
CA PHE A 11 -5.38 -1.41 -18.59
C PHE A 11 -4.64 -0.86 -19.83
N ALA A 12 -4.61 0.46 -20.00
CA ALA A 12 -3.86 1.11 -21.07
C ALA A 12 -2.35 0.78 -20.99
N ALA A 13 -1.76 0.83 -19.80
CA ALA A 13 -0.35 0.49 -19.59
C ALA A 13 -0.05 -0.99 -19.89
N LEU A 14 -0.88 -1.91 -19.39
CA LEU A 14 -0.72 -3.37 -19.62
C LEU A 14 -0.89 -3.76 -21.09
N THR A 15 -1.70 -3.00 -21.83
CA THR A 15 -1.89 -3.17 -23.27
C THR A 15 -0.71 -2.62 -24.08
N ALA A 16 -0.19 -1.45 -23.70
CA ALA A 16 0.93 -0.82 -24.40
C ALA A 16 2.27 -1.55 -24.18
N ALA A 17 2.43 -2.25 -23.05
CA ALA A 17 3.67 -2.95 -22.69
C ALA A 17 3.42 -4.44 -22.37
N PRO A 18 3.14 -5.29 -23.38
CA PRO A 18 2.74 -6.69 -23.16
C PRO A 18 3.83 -7.58 -22.55
N HIS A 19 5.09 -7.15 -22.57
CA HIS A 19 6.23 -7.88 -22.00
C HIS A 19 6.69 -7.34 -20.63
N ALA A 20 6.07 -6.28 -20.13
CA ALA A 20 6.45 -5.69 -18.85
C ALA A 20 5.89 -6.49 -17.67
N GLN A 21 6.65 -6.54 -16.58
CA GLN A 21 6.19 -7.06 -15.30
C GLN A 21 5.54 -5.93 -14.47
N VAL A 22 4.72 -6.32 -13.49
CA VAL A 22 4.02 -5.37 -12.62
C VAL A 22 4.68 -5.36 -11.25
N ALA A 23 5.07 -4.18 -10.79
CA ALA A 23 5.51 -3.95 -9.42
C ALA A 23 4.47 -3.10 -8.70
N VAL A 24 4.02 -3.55 -7.54
CA VAL A 24 3.04 -2.85 -6.71
C VAL A 24 3.76 -2.28 -5.50
N PHE A 25 3.66 -0.97 -5.32
CA PHE A 25 4.22 -0.26 -4.17
C PHE A 25 3.09 0.23 -3.28
N MET A 26 3.14 -0.16 -2.01
CA MET A 26 2.20 0.30 -1.00
C MET A 26 2.96 0.93 0.15
N HIS A 27 2.36 1.98 0.71
CA HIS A 27 2.80 2.56 1.96
C HIS A 27 1.57 2.88 2.80
N THR A 28 1.70 2.77 4.12
CA THR A 28 0.66 3.17 5.06
C THR A 28 1.28 3.83 6.28
N GLY A 29 0.49 4.66 6.95
CA GLY A 29 0.90 5.53 8.03
C GLY A 29 0.90 7.01 7.62
N HIS A 30 0.48 7.85 8.58
CA HIS A 30 0.48 9.31 8.58
C HIS A 30 -0.79 9.95 7.99
N ASP A 31 -1.76 10.23 8.86
CA ASP A 31 -3.02 10.92 8.54
C ASP A 31 -2.84 12.34 7.95
N ASP A 32 -1.61 12.90 7.91
CA ASP A 32 -1.33 14.25 7.40
C ASP A 32 -0.33 14.29 6.21
N LEU A 33 -0.24 13.26 5.35
CA LEU A 33 0.62 13.28 4.14
C LEU A 33 -0.08 13.90 2.93
N LEU A 34 -0.37 15.20 2.99
CA LEU A 34 -0.93 15.89 1.82
C LEU A 34 0.08 16.14 0.68
N GLU A 35 1.38 15.88 0.87
CA GLU A 35 2.38 16.11 -0.17
C GLU A 35 3.49 15.04 -0.22
N ALA A 36 3.18 13.88 -0.80
CA ALA A 36 4.16 12.80 -1.03
C ALA A 36 5.44 13.29 -1.77
N GLY A 37 5.32 14.27 -2.67
CA GLY A 37 6.45 14.86 -3.41
C GLY A 37 7.34 15.82 -2.58
N ALA A 38 6.86 16.32 -1.45
CA ALA A 38 7.64 17.12 -0.50
C ALA A 38 8.42 16.20 0.47
N LEU A 39 7.84 15.06 0.85
CA LEU A 39 8.46 14.07 1.74
C LEU A 39 9.73 13.45 1.13
N TRP A 40 9.71 13.05 -0.15
CA TRP A 40 10.87 12.47 -0.84
C TRP A 40 12.10 13.37 -0.89
N ARG A 41 11.93 14.70 -0.72
CA ARG A 41 13.02 15.68 -0.79
C ARG A 41 13.52 16.15 0.59
N ALA A 42 12.84 15.80 1.68
CA ALA A 42 13.04 16.44 2.99
C ALA A 42 13.22 15.47 4.17
N LEU A 43 13.73 14.25 3.98
CA LEU A 43 13.85 13.27 5.07
C LEU A 43 15.22 13.26 5.80
N PRO A 44 15.35 13.97 6.93
CA PRO A 44 15.85 13.38 8.17
C PRO A 44 14.66 12.74 8.90
N LEU A 45 14.46 11.43 8.70
CA LEU A 45 13.37 10.61 9.23
C LEU A 45 13.25 10.72 10.76
N ARG A 46 12.22 11.41 11.26
CA ARG A 46 11.79 11.36 12.68
C ARG A 46 10.43 10.66 12.87
N ARG A 47 9.99 9.80 11.94
CA ARG A 47 8.72 9.06 12.01
C ARG A 47 8.83 7.69 11.33
N GLU A 48 7.99 6.75 11.76
CA GLU A 48 7.92 5.38 11.23
C GLU A 48 7.01 5.34 9.99
N LEU A 49 7.53 4.82 8.88
CA LEU A 49 6.82 4.64 7.62
C LEU A 49 6.92 3.17 7.25
N HIS A 50 5.78 2.50 7.08
CA HIS A 50 5.75 1.11 6.62
C HIS A 50 5.64 1.09 5.10
N MET A 51 6.62 0.47 4.45
CA MET A 51 6.67 0.29 3.00
C MET A 51 6.78 -1.20 2.69
N VAL A 52 6.02 -1.63 1.70
CA VAL A 52 6.13 -2.97 1.13
C VAL A 52 6.10 -2.86 -0.39
N TRP A 53 6.86 -3.72 -1.06
CA TRP A 53 6.67 -3.97 -2.48
C TRP A 53 6.22 -5.41 -2.66
N TRP A 54 5.43 -5.66 -3.71
CA TRP A 54 5.18 -7.00 -4.25
C TRP A 54 5.61 -7.04 -5.72
N ASN A 55 6.25 -8.16 -6.09
CA ASN A 55 6.48 -8.48 -7.50
C ASN A 55 5.30 -9.34 -7.95
N GLU A 56 4.44 -8.75 -8.76
CA GLU A 56 3.31 -9.46 -9.32
C GLU A 56 3.69 -10.03 -10.69
N ALA A 57 3.39 -11.31 -10.90
CA ALA A 57 3.40 -11.86 -12.25
C ALA A 57 2.42 -11.05 -13.11
N ARG A 58 2.78 -10.81 -14.37
CA ARG A 58 1.90 -10.06 -15.27
C ARG A 58 0.52 -10.74 -15.32
N PRO A 59 -0.57 -10.04 -15.01
CA PRO A 59 -1.89 -10.63 -15.01
C PRO A 59 -2.34 -10.92 -16.45
N ALA A 60 -2.96 -12.08 -16.67
CA ALA A 60 -3.51 -12.45 -17.96
C ALA A 60 -4.86 -11.75 -18.21
N VAL A 61 -4.81 -10.45 -18.50
CA VAL A 61 -5.98 -9.61 -18.76
C VAL A 61 -6.25 -9.49 -20.26
N ALA A 62 -7.43 -9.92 -20.71
CA ALA A 62 -7.84 -9.86 -22.11
C ALA A 62 -8.58 -8.56 -22.47
N ASP A 63 -9.30 -7.99 -21.49
CA ASP A 63 -10.12 -6.81 -21.63
C ASP A 63 -10.12 -5.96 -20.35
N GLU A 64 -10.74 -4.78 -20.40
CA GLU A 64 -10.82 -3.86 -19.27
C GLU A 64 -11.60 -4.47 -18.09
N ALA A 65 -12.59 -5.33 -18.37
CA ALA A 65 -13.34 -6.04 -17.33
C ALA A 65 -12.47 -7.06 -16.57
N GLY A 66 -11.59 -7.78 -17.27
CA GLY A 66 -10.59 -8.67 -16.69
C GLY A 66 -9.55 -7.89 -15.89
N CYS A 67 -9.09 -6.76 -16.39
CA CYS A 67 -8.21 -5.86 -15.64
C CYS A 67 -8.87 -5.35 -14.37
N ARG A 68 -10.17 -5.01 -14.43
CA ARG A 68 -10.93 -4.60 -13.26
C ARG A 68 -11.00 -5.69 -12.20
N ARG A 69 -11.32 -6.93 -12.57
CA ARG A 69 -11.37 -8.05 -11.62
C ARG A 69 -10.03 -8.29 -10.93
N TRP A 70 -8.95 -8.32 -11.72
CA TRP A 70 -7.60 -8.46 -11.17
C TRP A 70 -7.24 -7.31 -10.22
N LEU A 71 -7.60 -6.06 -10.55
CA LEU A 71 -7.39 -4.92 -9.67
C LEU A 71 -8.23 -4.99 -8.40
N ASP A 72 -9.48 -5.47 -8.47
CA ASP A 72 -10.33 -5.63 -7.30
C ASP A 72 -9.76 -6.70 -6.34
N GLU A 73 -9.22 -7.81 -6.88
CA GLU A 73 -8.51 -8.83 -6.09
C GLU A 73 -7.25 -8.26 -5.43
N LEU A 74 -6.37 -7.64 -6.23
CA LEU A 74 -5.16 -6.99 -5.73
C LEU A 74 -5.49 -5.95 -4.66
N TRP A 75 -6.52 -5.13 -4.85
CA TRP A 75 -6.93 -4.14 -3.84
C TRP A 75 -7.43 -4.78 -2.55
N GLY A 76 -8.09 -5.93 -2.62
CA GLY A 76 -8.47 -6.70 -1.44
C GLY A 76 -7.26 -7.13 -0.62
N ASP A 77 -6.20 -7.59 -1.28
CA ASP A 77 -4.95 -7.96 -0.61
C ASP A 77 -4.26 -6.74 0.03
N ILE A 78 -4.26 -5.59 -0.68
CA ILE A 78 -3.75 -4.32 -0.15
C ILE A 78 -4.55 -3.90 1.09
N ASP A 79 -5.88 -4.01 1.04
CA ASP A 79 -6.77 -3.67 2.17
C ASP A 79 -6.47 -4.52 3.40
N ALA A 80 -6.31 -5.83 3.21
CA ALA A 80 -5.93 -6.75 4.28
C ALA A 80 -4.56 -6.38 4.87
N TRP A 81 -3.57 -6.12 4.02
CA TRP A 81 -2.25 -5.68 4.47
C TRP A 81 -2.30 -4.38 5.28
N VAL A 82 -3.06 -3.38 4.84
CA VAL A 82 -3.23 -2.13 5.59
C VAL A 82 -3.85 -2.38 6.97
N ALA A 83 -4.87 -3.25 7.05
CA ALA A 83 -5.49 -3.60 8.32
C ALA A 83 -4.50 -4.29 9.28
N ASP A 84 -3.67 -5.21 8.77
CA ASP A 84 -2.62 -5.87 9.55
C ASP A 84 -1.59 -4.87 10.09
N GLN A 85 -1.15 -3.91 9.27
CA GLN A 85 -0.22 -2.86 9.72
C GLN A 85 -0.83 -1.98 10.82
N GLN A 86 -2.12 -1.63 10.71
CA GLN A 86 -2.82 -0.86 11.73
C GLN A 86 -2.90 -1.63 13.06
N ALA A 87 -3.24 -2.92 13.02
CA ALA A 87 -3.29 -3.76 14.21
C ALA A 87 -1.91 -3.95 14.88
N LEU A 88 -0.84 -4.05 14.08
CA LEU A 88 0.54 -4.11 14.59
C LEU A 88 0.96 -2.80 15.27
N ALA A 89 0.58 -1.66 14.71
CA ALA A 89 0.86 -0.34 15.28
C ALA A 89 0.15 -0.16 16.63
N GLU A 90 -1.15 -0.48 16.71
CA GLU A 90 -1.94 -0.44 17.95
C GLU A 90 -1.36 -1.36 19.04
N SER A 91 -0.97 -2.58 18.66
CA SER A 91 -0.35 -3.55 19.58
C SER A 91 0.98 -3.04 20.14
N THR A 92 1.75 -2.31 19.33
CA THR A 92 3.04 -1.74 19.74
C THR A 92 2.87 -0.57 20.69
N ALA A 93 1.91 0.32 20.42
CA ALA A 93 1.56 1.43 21.31
C ALA A 93 1.04 0.94 22.68
N SER A 94 0.18 -0.08 22.70
CA SER A 94 -0.33 -0.69 23.94
C SER A 94 0.79 -1.29 24.80
N ARG A 95 1.79 -1.94 24.18
CA ARG A 95 2.98 -2.46 24.88
C ARG A 95 3.85 -1.37 25.49
N SER A 96 4.04 -0.24 24.79
CA SER A 96 4.83 0.87 25.34
C SER A 96 4.14 1.54 26.53
N ASP A 97 2.83 1.73 26.49
CA ASP A 97 2.07 2.31 27.60
C ASP A 97 2.10 1.41 28.85
N SER A 98 1.95 0.10 28.64
CA SER A 98 2.04 -0.90 29.71
C SER A 98 3.41 -0.94 30.38
N ALA A 99 4.50 -0.84 29.58
CA ALA A 99 5.86 -0.79 30.11
C ALA A 99 6.14 0.51 30.87
N SER A 100 5.56 1.64 30.44
CA SER A 100 5.68 2.93 31.15
C SER A 100 4.93 2.93 32.49
N ALA A 101 3.80 2.23 32.60
CA ALA A 101 2.99 2.17 33.82
C ALA A 101 3.58 1.28 34.92
N ALA A 102 4.38 0.27 34.57
CA ALA A 102 4.98 -0.66 35.54
C ALA A 102 6.31 -0.17 36.15
N GLY A 103 6.85 0.97 35.67
CA GLY A 103 8.16 1.50 36.07
C GLY A 103 8.12 2.71 37.00
N GLY A 104 6.94 3.11 37.52
CA GLY A 104 6.76 4.22 38.48
C GLY A 104 6.26 3.73 39.82
#